data_AF-A0A2J6XIA3-F1
#
_entry.id   AF-A0A2J6XIA3-F1
#
_cell.length_a   1.000
_cell.length_b   1.000
_cell.length_c   1.000
_cell.angle_alpha   90.00
_cell.angle_beta   90.00
_cell.angle_gamma   90.00
#
_symmetry.space_group_name_H-M   'P 1'
#
loop_
_entity.id
_entity.type
_entity.pdbx_description
1 polymer ?
#
loop_
_entity_poly.entity_id
_entity_poly.type
_entity_poly.pdbx_seq_one_letter_code
_entity_poly.pdbx_strand_id
1 'polypeptide(L)'
;MLSIDSKQVKTIEKKFLDEIKNLRSLWPKEQISLEELNKGKKSILLFSDDYHIFDENETNNIIQLIPPYFWKFMKVPILLKYNRDDEGRSWYNVMGDTWQKRFVEILLRGNYTIYGIEEINPEEFIKLIKKYKSLIFVSINA
;
A
#
# COMPACT_ATOMS: atom_id res chain seq x y z
N MET A 1 -45.26 4.07 8.72
CA MET A 1 -44.38 4.80 7.80
C MET A 1 -43.35 5.54 8.63
N LEU A 2 -42.12 5.03 8.74
CA LEU A 2 -41.02 5.75 9.38
C LEU A 2 -40.58 6.86 8.43
N SER A 3 -40.94 8.10 8.71
CA SER A 3 -40.37 9.26 8.03
C SER A 3 -38.91 9.36 8.45
N ILE A 4 -38.03 8.72 7.67
CA ILE A 4 -36.60 8.93 7.80
C ILE A 4 -36.36 10.43 7.60
N ASP A 5 -35.98 11.11 8.69
CA ASP A 5 -35.79 12.55 8.71
C ASP A 5 -34.63 12.90 7.78
N SER A 6 -34.94 13.52 6.63
CA SER A 6 -33.98 13.88 5.58
C SER A 6 -32.76 14.66 6.10
N LYS A 7 -32.89 15.33 7.26
CA LYS A 7 -31.82 16.07 7.93
C LYS A 7 -30.82 15.15 8.65
N GLN A 8 -31.30 14.03 9.21
CA GLN A 8 -30.45 13.00 9.82
C GLN A 8 -29.65 12.25 8.77
N VAL A 9 -30.27 11.90 7.63
CA VAL A 9 -29.58 11.24 6.50
C VAL A 9 -28.42 12.10 5.99
N LYS A 10 -28.66 13.40 5.73
CA LYS A 10 -27.62 14.34 5.27
C LYS A 10 -26.47 14.51 6.27
N THR A 11 -26.76 14.41 7.57
CA THR A 11 -25.74 14.53 8.63
C THR A 11 -24.87 13.27 8.71
N ILE A 12 -25.47 12.09 8.53
CA ILE A 12 -24.76 10.81 8.47
C ILE A 12 -23.90 10.74 7.21
N GLU A 13 -24.46 11.11 6.06
CA GLU A 13 -23.73 11.18 4.78
C GLU A 13 -22.53 12.12 4.90
N LYS A 14 -22.71 13.32 5.48
CA LYS A 14 -21.62 14.26 5.66
C LYS A 14 -20.52 13.70 6.56
N LYS A 15 -20.87 13.10 7.70
CA LYS A 15 -19.89 12.46 8.60
C LYS A 15 -19.12 11.34 7.91
N PHE A 16 -19.81 10.49 7.16
CA PHE A 16 -19.20 9.39 6.41
C PHE A 16 -18.24 9.91 5.32
N LEU A 17 -18.63 10.97 4.60
CA LEU A 17 -17.76 11.62 3.62
C LEU A 17 -16.53 12.26 4.27
N ASP A 18 -16.69 12.90 5.43
CA ASP A 18 -15.58 13.49 6.18
C ASP A 18 -14.62 12.41 6.71
N GLU A 19 -15.14 11.26 7.18
CA GLU A 19 -14.32 10.10 7.58
C GLU A 19 -13.54 9.50 6.40
N ILE A 20 -14.20 9.28 5.25
CA ILE A 20 -13.52 8.82 4.02
C ILE A 20 -12.43 9.81 3.61
N LYS A 21 -12.70 11.11 3.69
CA LYS A 21 -11.73 12.15 3.35
C LYS A 21 -10.50 12.09 4.26
N ASN A 22 -10.71 11.89 5.56
CA ASN A 22 -9.63 11.76 6.53
C ASN A 22 -8.80 10.47 6.32
N LEU A 23 -9.44 9.35 5.98
CA LEU A 23 -8.72 8.12 5.67
C LEU A 23 -7.90 8.25 4.37
N ARG A 24 -8.47 8.94 3.36
CA ARG A 24 -7.76 9.20 2.10
C ARG A 24 -6.62 10.19 2.25
N SER A 25 -6.66 11.12 3.19
CA SER A 25 -5.61 12.14 3.34
C SER A 25 -4.25 11.53 3.69
N LEU A 26 -4.24 10.40 4.41
CA LEU A 26 -3.02 9.67 4.75
C LEU A 26 -2.54 8.73 3.63
N TRP A 27 -3.28 8.63 2.52
CA TRP A 27 -2.91 7.76 1.41
C TRP A 27 -1.81 8.41 0.53
N PRO A 28 -0.90 7.64 -0.08
CA PRO A 28 0.10 8.16 -0.99
C PRO A 28 -0.53 8.86 -2.20
N LYS A 29 -0.12 10.10 -2.46
CA LYS A 29 -0.47 10.86 -3.67
C LYS A 29 0.43 10.49 -4.83
N GLU A 30 1.65 10.04 -4.53
CA GLU A 30 2.62 9.55 -5.50
C GLU A 30 3.29 8.25 -5.02
N GLN A 31 3.85 7.52 -5.98
CA GLN A 31 4.82 6.45 -5.75
C GLN A 31 6.08 6.79 -6.54
N ILE A 32 7.23 6.39 -6.02
CA ILE A 32 8.53 6.63 -6.64
C ILE A 32 9.19 5.31 -7.02
N SER A 33 9.94 5.32 -8.11
CA SER A 33 10.70 4.15 -8.55
C SER A 33 11.86 3.84 -7.61
N LEU A 34 12.33 2.59 -7.63
CA LEU A 34 13.58 2.25 -6.93
C LEU A 34 14.79 2.99 -7.52
N GLU A 35 14.71 3.43 -8.78
CA GLU A 35 15.76 4.26 -9.39
C GLU A 35 15.83 5.63 -8.70
N GLU A 36 14.69 6.27 -8.48
CA GLU A 36 14.60 7.55 -7.75
C GLU A 36 15.05 7.40 -6.30
N LEU A 37 14.67 6.29 -5.67
CA LEU A 37 15.08 5.94 -4.31
C LEU A 37 16.61 5.82 -4.20
N ASN A 38 17.24 5.10 -5.14
CA ASN A 38 18.70 4.98 -5.22
C ASN A 38 19.39 6.32 -5.52
N LYS A 39 18.74 7.24 -6.24
CA LYS A 39 19.24 8.61 -6.47
C LYS A 39 19.07 9.54 -5.25
N GLY A 40 18.50 9.03 -4.15
CA GLY A 40 18.40 9.74 -2.87
C GLY A 40 17.04 10.33 -2.58
N LYS A 41 15.98 10.05 -3.36
CA LYS A 41 14.61 10.44 -2.98
C LYS A 41 14.13 9.55 -1.83
N LYS A 42 13.97 10.13 -0.63
CA LYS A 42 13.66 9.42 0.62
C LYS A 42 12.23 9.61 1.13
N SER A 43 11.37 10.31 0.37
CA SER A 43 10.01 10.59 0.80
C SER A 43 9.04 10.67 -0.38
N ILE A 44 7.76 10.57 -0.05
CA ILE A 44 6.63 10.77 -0.96
C ILE A 44 5.62 11.74 -0.37
N LEU A 45 4.84 12.37 -1.25
CA LEU A 45 3.73 13.24 -0.87
C LEU A 45 2.46 12.41 -0.60
N LEU A 46 1.74 12.76 0.47
CA LEU A 46 0.42 12.21 0.80
C LEU A 46 -0.69 13.11 0.26
N PHE A 47 -1.93 12.63 0.23
CA PHE A 47 -3.08 13.46 -0.18
C PHE A 47 -3.38 14.61 0.80
N SER A 48 -2.86 14.56 2.03
CA SER A 48 -2.86 15.67 2.98
C SER A 48 -1.87 16.78 2.62
N ASP A 49 -1.04 16.57 1.60
CA ASP A 49 0.14 17.37 1.25
C ASP A 49 1.27 17.31 2.31
N ASP A 50 1.17 16.40 3.29
CA ASP A 50 2.30 16.04 4.14
C ASP A 50 3.27 15.08 3.44
N TYR A 51 4.49 14.98 3.98
CA TYR A 51 5.50 14.04 3.50
C TYR A 51 5.61 12.81 4.40
N HIS A 52 5.60 11.63 3.77
CA HIS A 52 5.99 10.38 4.42
C HIS A 52 7.44 10.04 4.09
N ILE A 53 8.27 9.89 5.11
CA ILE A 53 9.71 9.61 4.98
C ILE A 53 9.94 8.11 5.14
N PHE A 54 10.70 7.54 4.21
CA PHE A 54 11.09 6.14 4.22
C PHE A 54 12.25 5.88 5.19
N ASP A 55 12.22 4.73 5.84
CA ASP A 55 13.30 4.26 6.69
C ASP A 55 14.52 3.89 5.84
N GLU A 56 15.67 4.46 6.20
CA GLU A 56 16.90 4.30 5.43
C GLU A 56 17.36 2.84 5.34
N ASN A 57 17.23 2.06 6.41
CA ASN A 57 17.63 0.66 6.40
C ASN A 57 16.72 -0.15 5.47
N GLU A 58 15.40 0.11 5.50
CA GLU A 58 14.44 -0.54 4.61
C GLU A 58 14.75 -0.22 3.15
N THR A 59 15.03 1.06 2.84
CA THR A 59 15.40 1.48 1.47
C THR A 59 16.68 0.82 0.98
N ASN A 60 17.74 0.83 1.79
CA ASN A 60 19.02 0.22 1.44
C ASN A 60 18.89 -1.29 1.20
N ASN A 61 18.11 -1.98 2.04
CA ASN A 61 17.85 -3.42 1.89
C ASN A 61 17.20 -3.73 0.55
N ILE A 62 16.20 -2.94 0.11
CA ILE A 62 15.54 -3.16 -1.18
C ILE A 62 16.49 -2.89 -2.35
N ILE A 63 17.27 -1.79 -2.29
CA ILE A 63 18.23 -1.47 -3.36
C ILE A 63 19.29 -2.56 -3.54
N GLN A 64 19.74 -3.18 -2.44
CA GLN A 64 20.69 -4.30 -2.49
C GLN A 64 20.06 -5.61 -2.98
N LEU A 65 18.78 -5.85 -2.64
CA LEU A 65 18.07 -7.08 -2.98
C LEU A 65 17.63 -7.11 -4.45
N ILE A 66 17.20 -5.97 -4.99
CA ILE A 66 16.59 -5.88 -6.33
C ILE A 66 17.65 -5.48 -7.36
N PRO A 67 17.85 -6.28 -8.43
CA PRO A 67 18.77 -5.92 -9.50
C PRO A 67 18.43 -4.59 -10.21
N PRO A 68 19.43 -3.79 -10.64
CA PRO A 68 19.20 -2.45 -11.20
C PRO A 68 18.27 -2.34 -12.40
N TYR A 69 18.20 -3.39 -13.24
CA TYR A 69 17.35 -3.39 -14.42
C TYR A 69 15.85 -3.43 -14.09
N PHE A 70 15.46 -3.79 -12.86
CA PHE A 70 14.07 -3.70 -12.41
C PHE A 70 13.70 -2.32 -11.84
N TRP A 71 14.67 -1.47 -11.53
CA TRP A 71 14.44 -0.29 -10.69
C TRP A 71 13.50 0.74 -11.29
N LYS A 72 13.42 0.81 -12.62
CA LYS A 72 12.51 1.71 -13.33
C LYS A 72 11.04 1.28 -13.26
N PHE A 73 10.80 0.00 -13.02
CA PHE A 73 9.47 -0.60 -13.06
C PHE A 73 8.88 -0.75 -11.67
N MET A 74 9.71 -1.08 -10.68
CA MET A 74 9.28 -1.29 -9.31
C MET A 74 9.21 0.03 -8.55
N LYS A 75 8.10 0.23 -7.84
CA LYS A 75 7.83 1.48 -7.11
C LYS A 75 7.54 1.26 -5.63
N VAL A 76 7.84 2.26 -4.82
CA VAL A 76 7.46 2.37 -3.40
C VAL A 76 6.59 3.61 -3.16
N PRO A 77 5.71 3.60 -2.14
CA PRO A 77 5.42 2.46 -1.29
C PRO A 77 4.66 1.35 -2.03
N ILE A 78 4.74 0.13 -1.51
CA ILE A 78 3.86 -0.98 -1.88
C ILE A 78 2.48 -0.69 -1.32
N LEU A 79 1.47 -0.78 -2.18
CA LEU A 79 0.09 -0.55 -1.82
C LEU A 79 -0.63 -1.89 -1.70
N LEU A 80 -1.25 -2.12 -0.56
CA LEU A 80 -2.03 -3.33 -0.29
C LEU A 80 -3.47 -2.97 0.03
N LYS A 81 -4.40 -3.82 -0.37
CA LYS A 81 -5.80 -3.74 0.04
C LYS A 81 -6.12 -4.92 0.94
N TYR A 82 -6.53 -4.66 2.19
CA TYR A 82 -7.06 -5.69 3.07
C TYR A 82 -8.44 -6.13 2.59
N ASN A 83 -8.67 -7.44 2.56
CA ASN A 83 -9.97 -8.03 2.28
C ASN A 83 -10.29 -9.08 3.34
N ARG A 84 -11.58 -9.24 3.60
CA ARG A 84 -12.13 -10.30 4.45
C ARG A 84 -13.44 -10.76 3.83
N ASP A 85 -13.67 -12.06 3.81
CA ASP A 85 -14.95 -12.62 3.39
C ASP A 85 -15.87 -12.92 4.60
N ASP A 86 -17.11 -13.27 4.30
CA ASP A 86 -18.13 -13.59 5.28
C ASP A 86 -17.80 -14.87 6.09
N GLU A 87 -16.95 -15.74 5.54
CA GLU A 87 -16.47 -16.97 6.18
C GLU A 87 -15.29 -16.70 7.15
N GLY A 88 -14.78 -15.48 7.19
CA GLY A 88 -13.72 -15.04 8.10
C GLY A 88 -12.30 -15.26 7.58
N ARG A 89 -12.13 -15.67 6.32
CA ARG A 89 -10.82 -15.65 5.66
C ARG A 89 -10.42 -14.20 5.41
N SER A 90 -9.17 -13.88 5.70
CA SER A 90 -8.58 -12.57 5.46
C SER A 90 -7.35 -12.67 4.60
N TRP A 91 -7.20 -11.76 3.65
CA TRP A 91 -6.04 -11.69 2.74
C TRP A 91 -5.77 -10.25 2.33
N TYR A 92 -4.63 -10.02 1.70
CA TYR A 92 -4.25 -8.71 1.18
C TYR A 92 -3.99 -8.81 -0.31
N ASN A 93 -4.62 -7.94 -1.10
CA ASN A 93 -4.33 -7.83 -2.53
C ASN A 93 -3.21 -6.84 -2.75
N VAL A 94 -2.23 -7.23 -3.56
CA VAL A 94 -1.18 -6.33 -4.05
C VAL A 94 -1.79 -5.43 -5.12
N MET A 95 -1.80 -4.13 -4.85
CA MET A 95 -2.30 -3.14 -5.79
C MET A 95 -1.18 -2.74 -6.77
N GLY A 96 -1.57 -2.51 -8.02
CA GLY A 96 -0.67 -2.10 -9.09
C GLY A 96 -0.57 -3.14 -10.20
N ASP A 97 0.43 -2.97 -11.05
CA ASP A 97 0.67 -3.81 -12.20
C ASP A 97 1.48 -5.08 -11.85
N THR A 98 1.81 -5.85 -12.88
CA THR A 98 2.62 -7.08 -12.75
C THR A 98 3.99 -6.81 -12.13
N TRP A 99 4.59 -5.63 -12.31
CA TRP A 99 5.87 -5.32 -11.70
C TRP A 99 5.77 -5.16 -10.20
N GLN A 100 4.68 -4.58 -9.71
CA GLN A 100 4.41 -4.49 -8.28
C GLN A 100 4.10 -5.86 -7.67
N LYS A 101 3.33 -6.69 -8.37
CA LYS A 101 3.08 -8.08 -7.95
C LYS A 101 4.39 -8.88 -7.87
N ARG A 102 5.28 -8.75 -8.86
CA ARG A 102 6.61 -9.39 -8.83
C ARG A 102 7.50 -8.82 -7.73
N PHE A 103 7.46 -7.52 -7.53
CA PHE A 103 8.25 -6.85 -6.50
C PHE A 103 7.91 -7.41 -5.11
N VAL A 104 6.63 -7.49 -4.77
CA VAL A 104 6.17 -8.10 -3.51
C VAL A 104 6.60 -9.56 -3.40
N GLU A 105 6.52 -10.33 -4.50
CA GLU A 105 6.96 -11.72 -4.51
C GLU A 105 8.46 -11.85 -4.19
N ILE A 106 9.31 -11.00 -4.76
CA ILE A 106 10.75 -10.98 -4.48
C ILE A 106 11.01 -10.66 -3.01
N LEU A 107 10.30 -9.67 -2.44
CA LEU A 107 10.47 -9.31 -1.03
C LEU A 107 10.10 -10.45 -0.06
N LEU A 108 9.13 -11.28 -0.44
CA LEU A 108 8.66 -12.41 0.37
C LEU A 108 9.49 -13.68 0.18
N ARG A 109 9.85 -13.98 -1.06
CA ARG A 109 10.34 -15.31 -1.49
C ARG A 109 11.76 -15.29 -2.07
N GLY A 110 12.28 -14.11 -2.38
CA GLY A 110 13.58 -13.94 -3.04
C GLY A 110 13.58 -14.27 -4.54
N ASN A 111 12.42 -14.56 -5.13
CA ASN A 111 12.23 -14.86 -6.54
C ASN A 111 10.88 -14.30 -7.04
N TYR A 112 10.60 -14.43 -8.34
CA TYR A 112 9.32 -14.02 -8.91
C TYR A 112 8.86 -14.96 -10.02
N THR A 113 7.55 -15.03 -10.19
CA THR A 113 6.89 -15.68 -11.31
C THR A 113 6.56 -14.69 -12.42
N ILE A 114 6.18 -15.19 -13.59
CA ILE A 114 5.81 -14.32 -14.72
C ILE A 114 4.65 -13.39 -14.35
N TYR A 115 3.72 -13.80 -13.49
CA TYR A 115 2.56 -12.98 -13.12
C TYR A 115 2.74 -12.24 -11.79
N GLY A 116 3.72 -12.64 -10.97
CA GLY A 116 3.88 -12.11 -9.61
C GLY A 116 2.82 -12.64 -8.65
N ILE A 117 2.83 -12.13 -7.41
CA ILE A 117 1.84 -12.49 -6.40
C ILE A 117 0.73 -11.43 -6.33
N GLU A 118 -0.52 -11.88 -6.48
CA GLU A 118 -1.69 -11.00 -6.40
C GLU A 118 -2.28 -10.94 -4.99
N GLU A 119 -2.34 -12.07 -4.31
CA GLU A 119 -2.87 -12.19 -2.96
C GLU A 119 -1.79 -12.71 -2.02
N ILE A 120 -1.67 -12.07 -0.86
CA ILE A 120 -0.82 -12.54 0.24
C ILE A 120 -1.66 -12.81 1.47
N ASN A 121 -1.31 -13.85 2.21
CA ASN A 121 -1.99 -14.20 3.45
C ASN A 121 -1.50 -13.34 4.64
N PRO A 122 -2.17 -13.38 5.80
CA PRO A 122 -1.78 -12.58 6.96
C PRO A 122 -0.35 -12.84 7.47
N GLU A 123 0.15 -14.07 7.35
CA GLU A 123 1.51 -14.41 7.77
C GLU A 123 2.56 -13.77 6.85
N GLU A 124 2.33 -13.81 5.54
CA GLU A 124 3.16 -13.13 4.53
C GLU A 124 3.13 -11.62 4.73
N PHE A 125 1.95 -11.04 4.99
CA PHE A 125 1.82 -9.63 5.32
C PHE A 125 2.64 -9.24 6.55
N ILE A 126 2.58 -10.03 7.63
CA ILE A 126 3.40 -9.79 8.84
C ILE A 126 4.90 -9.85 8.52
N LYS A 127 5.34 -10.77 7.66
CA LYS A 127 6.75 -10.85 7.23
C LYS A 127 7.20 -9.57 6.50
N LEU A 128 6.33 -9.01 5.65
CA LEU A 128 6.61 -7.77 4.94
C LEU A 128 6.72 -6.58 5.90
N ILE A 129 5.70 -6.36 6.74
CA ILE A 129 5.68 -5.21 7.67
C ILE A 129 6.83 -5.25 8.66
N LYS A 130 7.24 -6.45 9.12
CA LYS A 130 8.40 -6.59 10.01
C LYS A 130 9.70 -6.06 9.40
N LYS A 131 9.83 -6.07 8.08
CA LYS A 131 11.06 -5.67 7.38
C LYS A 131 10.96 -4.34 6.64
N TYR A 132 9.76 -3.92 6.23
CA TYR A 132 9.55 -2.84 5.26
C TYR A 132 8.34 -1.96 5.63
N LYS A 133 8.08 -1.74 6.93
CA LYS A 133 6.88 -1.05 7.41
C LYS A 133 6.73 0.37 6.85
N SER A 134 7.82 1.10 6.65
CA SER A 134 7.76 2.47 6.12
C SER A 134 7.48 2.47 4.61
N LEU A 135 7.69 1.35 3.93
CA LEU A 135 7.51 1.21 2.49
C LEU A 135 6.16 0.58 2.12
N ILE A 136 5.25 0.37 3.08
CA ILE A 136 3.97 -0.32 2.86
C ILE A 136 2.81 0.54 3.36
N PHE A 137 1.81 0.71 2.49
CA PHE A 137 0.53 1.32 2.84
C PHE A 137 -0.59 0.32 2.63
N VAL A 138 -1.50 0.26 3.59
CA VAL A 138 -2.62 -0.70 3.58
C VAL A 138 -3.93 0.05 3.62
N SER A 139 -4.77 -0.16 2.62
CA SER A 139 -6.14 0.30 2.62
C SER A 139 -7.00 -0.71 3.35
N ILE A 140 -7.63 -0.26 4.43
CA ILE A 140 -8.63 -0.99 5.19
C ILE A 140 -9.97 -0.39 4.79
N ASN A 141 -10.49 -0.80 3.64
CA ASN A 141 -11.85 -0.48 3.27
C ASN A 141 -12.70 -1.72 3.61
N ALA A 142 -13.39 -1.64 4.74
CA ALA A 142 -14.56 -2.47 5.03
C ALA A 142 -15.76 -1.95 4.22
#